data_AF-A0A4P9WMG7-F1
#
_entry.id   AF-A0A4P9WMG7-F1
#
_cell.length_a   1.000
_cell.length_b   1.000
_cell.length_c   1.000
_cell.angle_alpha   90.00
_cell.angle_beta   90.00
_cell.angle_gamma   90.00
#
_symmetry.space_group_name_H-M   'P 1'
#
loop_
_entity.id
_entity.type
_entity.pdbx_description
1 polymer ?
#
loop_
_entity_poly.entity_id
_entity_poly.type
_entity_poly.pdbx_seq_one_letter_code
_entity_poly.pdbx_strand_id
1 'polypeptide(L)'
;EAVPAYRAEQIVENLLKLDISAVGSDRWMKQHENLELLNIQAHHNVQKENEEFVKEAFITFDKMECLVHELLVIETWKARIFPKISDKIASEANMKAYFVLYHEATIANLLELMLFWKESCVAVGDSLLDLVDYCSRKFAVLSAWEEDTTQKTAKEMLEVDDHKRLVENSKELNFTIAMSTLSIFRYLTDHITDLPLSVMTRILNTNDMVGSAVYLVERAPWLQKRANGTFRRFEDGGWKDVAAADMDRLGKVEAQLWFALYNLLIDTECRRKYEYDERKRDVILRLRAYFTPDLVDQLPFLVTLQRHLEELSIMQLPEYPIAGRSGLMVEMVRGSTAR
;
A
#
# COMPACT_ATOMS: atom_id res chain seq x y z
N GLU A 1 -6.83 -2.60 28.87
CA GLU A 1 -5.61 -2.90 29.67
C GLU A 1 -4.51 -3.33 28.72
N ALA A 2 -3.25 -3.02 29.02
CA ALA A 2 -2.13 -3.47 28.20
C ALA A 2 -2.03 -4.99 28.24
N VAL A 3 -1.86 -5.61 27.08
CA VAL A 3 -1.69 -7.06 26.93
C VAL A 3 -0.25 -7.41 27.33
N PRO A 4 -0.04 -8.32 28.30
CA PRO A 4 1.31 -8.76 28.65
C PRO A 4 1.92 -9.60 27.53
N ALA A 5 3.25 -9.57 27.41
CA ALA A 5 3.99 -10.22 26.32
C ALA A 5 3.62 -11.70 26.13
N TYR A 6 3.58 -12.50 27.20
CA TYR A 6 3.22 -13.93 27.13
C TYR A 6 1.84 -14.17 26.51
N ARG A 7 0.88 -13.25 26.72
CA ARG A 7 -0.47 -13.38 26.18
C ARG A 7 -0.48 -13.02 24.70
N ALA A 8 0.31 -12.04 24.28
CA ALA A 8 0.47 -11.73 22.86
C ALA A 8 1.11 -12.91 22.11
N GLU A 9 2.17 -13.50 22.66
CA GLU A 9 2.81 -14.70 22.11
C GLU A 9 1.81 -15.84 21.92
N GLN A 10 1.01 -16.17 22.95
CA GLN A 10 -0.03 -17.19 22.87
C GLN A 10 -1.08 -16.88 21.80
N ILE A 11 -1.49 -15.61 21.66
CA ILE A 11 -2.45 -15.23 20.62
C ILE A 11 -1.84 -15.46 19.24
N VAL A 12 -0.61 -14.99 19.02
CA VAL A 12 0.09 -15.08 17.74
C VAL A 12 0.31 -16.53 17.33
N GLU A 13 0.83 -17.37 18.23
CA GLU A 13 1.08 -18.79 17.98
C GLU A 13 -0.18 -19.52 17.47
N ASN A 14 -1.34 -19.17 18.04
CA ASN A 14 -2.63 -19.78 17.74
C ASN A 14 -3.36 -19.15 16.53
N LEU A 15 -2.76 -18.20 15.80
CA LEU A 15 -3.34 -17.66 14.57
C LEU A 15 -3.38 -18.72 13.47
N LEU A 16 -4.49 -18.75 12.72
CA LEU A 16 -4.77 -19.75 11.71
C LEU A 16 -5.05 -19.07 10.37
N LYS A 17 -4.55 -19.62 9.27
CA LYS A 17 -4.95 -19.19 7.92
C LYS A 17 -6.40 -19.65 7.71
N LEU A 18 -7.37 -18.73 7.74
CA LEU A 18 -8.78 -19.05 7.59
C LEU A 18 -9.19 -18.88 6.12
N ASP A 19 -10.05 -19.78 5.64
CA ASP A 19 -10.57 -19.69 4.28
C ASP A 19 -11.65 -18.62 4.16
N ILE A 20 -11.90 -18.17 2.93
CA ILE A 20 -12.95 -17.18 2.61
C ILE A 20 -14.35 -17.60 3.08
N SER A 21 -14.63 -18.91 3.15
CA SER A 21 -15.90 -19.44 3.67
C SER A 21 -16.06 -19.29 5.18
N ALA A 22 -14.97 -19.10 5.91
CA ALA A 22 -15.00 -18.90 7.36
C ALA A 22 -15.28 -17.45 7.76
N VAL A 23 -15.22 -16.49 6.83
CA VAL A 23 -15.44 -15.06 7.12
C VAL A 23 -16.82 -14.85 7.76
N GLY A 24 -16.84 -14.23 8.94
CA GLY A 24 -18.05 -14.01 9.73
C GLY A 24 -18.50 -15.19 10.62
N SER A 25 -17.82 -16.34 10.56
CA SER A 25 -18.03 -17.44 11.53
C SER A 25 -17.51 -17.07 12.92
N ASP A 26 -17.97 -17.76 13.97
CA ASP A 26 -17.53 -17.49 15.35
C ASP A 26 -16.01 -17.66 15.52
N ARG A 27 -15.41 -18.62 14.80
CA ARG A 27 -13.96 -18.82 14.80
C ARG A 27 -13.22 -17.64 14.19
N TRP A 28 -13.71 -17.14 13.06
CA TRP A 28 -13.13 -15.98 12.39
C TRP A 28 -13.30 -14.70 13.21
N MET A 29 -14.48 -14.50 13.80
CA MET A 29 -14.76 -13.36 14.69
C MET A 29 -13.81 -13.34 15.88
N LYS A 30 -13.56 -14.48 16.51
CA LYS A 30 -12.59 -14.59 17.60
C LYS A 30 -11.15 -14.27 17.16
N GLN A 31 -10.77 -14.67 15.94
CA GLN A 31 -9.47 -14.32 15.38
C GLN A 31 -9.36 -12.82 15.07
N HIS A 32 -10.43 -12.20 14.54
CA HIS A 32 -10.49 -10.76 14.35
C HIS A 32 -10.32 -10.00 15.67
N GLU A 33 -11.03 -10.38 16.73
CA GLU A 33 -10.89 -9.77 18.06
C GLU A 33 -9.46 -9.88 18.59
N ASN A 34 -8.83 -11.04 18.41
CA ASN A 34 -7.44 -11.28 18.78
C ASN A 34 -6.46 -10.38 18.00
N LEU A 35 -6.66 -10.24 16.68
CA LEU A 35 -5.84 -9.36 15.83
C LEU A 35 -6.04 -7.89 16.16
N GLU A 36 -7.27 -7.47 16.47
CA GLU A 36 -7.57 -6.11 16.92
C GLU A 36 -6.88 -5.81 18.25
N LEU A 37 -6.90 -6.75 19.18
CA LEU A 37 -6.22 -6.64 20.46
C LEU A 37 -4.69 -6.51 20.27
N LEU A 38 -4.09 -7.31 19.38
CA LEU A 38 -2.67 -7.22 19.03
C LEU A 38 -2.34 -5.88 18.35
N ASN A 39 -3.21 -5.37 17.48
CA ASN A 39 -3.05 -4.09 16.82
C ASN A 39 -3.04 -2.92 17.81
N ILE A 40 -3.99 -2.88 18.74
CA ILE A 40 -4.01 -1.88 19.81
C ILE A 40 -2.73 -1.96 20.64
N GLN A 41 -2.28 -3.18 20.98
CA GLN A 41 -1.06 -3.35 21.77
C GLN A 41 0.19 -2.91 21.00
N ALA A 42 0.31 -3.21 19.72
CA ALA A 42 1.43 -2.81 18.89
C ALA A 42 1.54 -1.28 18.80
N HIS A 43 0.42 -0.58 18.58
CA HIS A 43 0.41 0.89 18.64
C HIS A 43 0.84 1.43 20.01
N HIS A 44 0.36 0.80 21.08
CA HIS A 44 0.74 1.19 22.43
C HIS A 44 2.23 0.96 22.71
N ASN A 45 2.87 -0.06 22.13
CA ASN A 45 4.31 -0.29 22.24
C ASN A 45 5.10 0.85 21.60
N VAL A 46 4.77 1.19 20.35
CA VAL A 46 5.39 2.31 19.62
C VAL A 46 5.22 3.63 20.36
N GLN A 47 4.01 3.94 20.82
CA GLN A 47 3.72 5.20 21.51
C GLN A 47 4.49 5.38 22.83
N LYS A 48 4.84 4.27 23.48
CA LYS A 48 5.57 4.28 24.76
C LYS A 48 7.06 3.97 24.60
N GLU A 49 7.54 3.82 23.37
CA GLU A 49 8.93 3.41 23.07
C GLU A 49 9.31 2.11 23.81
N ASN A 50 8.33 1.19 23.94
CA ASN A 50 8.53 -0.10 24.57
C ASN A 50 9.13 -1.12 23.59
N GLU A 51 9.54 -2.28 24.11
CA GLU A 51 9.94 -3.41 23.30
C GLU A 51 8.80 -3.88 22.38
N GLU A 52 9.13 -4.13 21.11
CA GLU A 52 8.18 -4.56 20.07
C GLU A 52 7.88 -6.06 20.13
N PHE A 53 7.49 -6.56 21.31
CA PHE A 53 7.27 -7.99 21.55
C PHE A 53 6.16 -8.59 20.66
N VAL A 54 5.19 -7.78 20.19
CA VAL A 54 4.17 -8.25 19.25
C VAL A 54 4.83 -8.63 17.93
N LYS A 55 5.66 -7.73 17.37
CA LYS A 55 6.44 -7.98 16.15
C LYS A 55 7.34 -9.21 16.33
N GLU A 56 8.09 -9.28 17.43
CA GLU A 56 8.97 -10.43 17.72
C GLU A 56 8.21 -11.76 17.79
N ALA A 57 7.00 -11.77 18.36
CA ALA A 57 6.17 -12.98 18.38
C ALA A 57 5.77 -13.40 16.96
N PHE A 58 5.38 -12.47 16.07
CA PHE A 58 5.01 -12.81 14.70
C PHE A 58 6.17 -13.40 13.89
N ILE A 59 7.38 -12.90 14.11
CA ILE A 59 8.60 -13.45 13.50
C ILE A 59 8.91 -14.82 14.10
N THR A 60 8.91 -14.93 15.44
CA THR A 60 9.28 -16.15 16.17
C THR A 60 8.38 -17.34 15.84
N PHE A 61 7.07 -17.10 15.70
CA PHE A 61 6.08 -18.14 15.40
C PHE A 61 5.77 -18.28 13.90
N ASP A 62 6.52 -17.62 13.02
CA ASP A 62 6.36 -17.68 11.56
C ASP A 62 4.93 -17.35 11.09
N LYS A 63 4.37 -16.24 11.63
CA LYS A 63 2.98 -15.80 11.38
C LYS A 63 2.88 -14.57 10.49
N MET A 64 3.99 -14.06 9.97
CA MET A 64 3.98 -12.91 9.06
C MET A 64 3.19 -13.22 7.77
N GLU A 65 3.40 -14.39 7.17
CA GLU A 65 2.60 -14.85 6.03
C GLU A 65 1.11 -15.01 6.39
N CYS A 66 0.80 -15.41 7.62
CA CYS A 66 -0.59 -15.54 8.06
C CYS A 66 -1.34 -14.20 7.99
N LEU A 67 -0.69 -13.07 8.30
CA LEU A 67 -1.30 -11.75 8.15
C LEU A 67 -1.58 -11.41 6.69
N VAL A 68 -0.63 -11.70 5.80
CA VAL A 68 -0.82 -11.45 4.35
C VAL A 68 -1.97 -12.31 3.81
N HIS A 69 -2.04 -13.59 4.21
CA HIS A 69 -3.16 -14.47 3.85
C HIS A 69 -4.51 -13.89 4.30
N GLU A 70 -4.64 -13.53 5.58
CA GLU A 70 -5.89 -12.98 6.13
C GLU A 70 -6.28 -11.66 5.43
N LEU A 71 -5.29 -10.81 5.10
CA LEU A 71 -5.48 -9.57 4.35
C LEU A 71 -6.12 -9.83 2.96
N LEU A 72 -5.57 -10.79 2.23
CA LEU A 72 -6.06 -11.12 0.88
C LEU A 72 -7.42 -11.81 0.91
N VAL A 73 -7.68 -12.63 1.93
CA VAL A 73 -9.00 -13.25 2.14
C VAL A 73 -10.06 -12.18 2.35
N ILE A 74 -9.81 -11.21 3.24
CA ILE A 74 -10.80 -10.16 3.50
C ILE A 74 -10.93 -9.18 2.33
N GLU A 75 -9.84 -8.84 1.65
CA GLU A 75 -9.88 -8.03 0.41
C GLU A 75 -10.78 -8.71 -0.63
N THR A 76 -10.56 -10.01 -0.86
CA THR A 76 -11.33 -10.80 -1.83
C THR A 76 -12.80 -10.90 -1.43
N TRP A 77 -13.08 -11.13 -0.15
CA TRP A 77 -14.44 -11.18 0.37
C TRP A 77 -15.17 -9.83 0.16
N LYS A 78 -14.53 -8.71 0.49
CA LYS A 78 -15.11 -7.38 0.27
C LYS A 78 -15.32 -7.06 -1.21
N ALA A 79 -14.42 -7.51 -2.09
CA ALA A 79 -14.55 -7.26 -3.51
C ALA A 79 -15.63 -8.14 -4.20
N ARG A 80 -15.81 -9.39 -3.76
CA ARG A 80 -16.60 -10.40 -4.50
C ARG A 80 -17.90 -10.83 -3.81
N ILE A 81 -17.94 -10.77 -2.48
CA ILE A 81 -19.04 -11.29 -1.67
C ILE A 81 -19.87 -10.14 -1.12
N PHE A 82 -19.24 -9.15 -0.47
CA PHE A 82 -19.94 -8.03 0.16
C PHE A 82 -20.99 -7.34 -0.74
N PRO A 83 -20.70 -7.00 -2.03
CA PRO A 83 -21.68 -6.33 -2.89
C PRO A 83 -22.94 -7.16 -3.19
N LYS A 84 -22.89 -8.49 -2.99
CA LYS A 84 -24.02 -9.40 -3.26
C LYS A 84 -24.91 -9.61 -2.03
N ILE A 85 -24.41 -9.26 -0.84
CA ILE A 85 -25.08 -9.54 0.44
C ILE A 85 -25.27 -8.30 1.31
N SER A 86 -24.73 -7.14 0.90
CA SER A 86 -24.79 -5.88 1.64
C SER A 86 -26.21 -5.49 1.99
N ASP A 87 -27.16 -5.62 1.05
CA ASP A 87 -28.58 -5.28 1.25
C ASP A 87 -29.18 -6.05 2.45
N LYS A 88 -28.92 -7.36 2.53
CA LYS A 88 -29.43 -8.25 3.58
C LYS A 88 -28.72 -8.04 4.91
N ILE A 89 -27.40 -7.82 4.85
CA ILE A 89 -26.59 -7.63 6.05
C ILE A 89 -26.94 -6.30 6.74
N ALA A 90 -27.23 -5.25 5.97
CA ALA A 90 -27.62 -3.96 6.52
C ALA A 90 -28.91 -4.04 7.37
N SER A 91 -29.88 -4.85 6.96
CA SER A 91 -31.14 -5.02 7.68
C SER A 91 -31.08 -5.96 8.89
N GLU A 92 -30.22 -6.99 8.88
CA GLU A 92 -30.28 -8.08 9.86
C GLU A 92 -29.06 -8.17 10.80
N ALA A 93 -27.87 -7.69 10.38
CA ALA A 93 -26.62 -7.98 11.08
C ALA A 93 -25.60 -6.83 11.00
N ASN A 94 -26.07 -5.59 11.11
CA ASN A 94 -25.26 -4.38 10.85
C ASN A 94 -23.94 -4.34 11.65
N MET A 95 -23.97 -4.67 12.95
CA MET A 95 -22.75 -4.67 13.79
C MET A 95 -21.70 -5.71 13.38
N LYS A 96 -22.13 -6.93 12.99
CA LYS A 96 -21.20 -7.96 12.49
C LYS A 96 -20.60 -7.56 11.15
N ALA A 97 -21.40 -6.88 10.30
CA ALA A 97 -20.93 -6.32 9.04
C ALA A 97 -19.75 -5.39 9.23
N TYR A 98 -19.86 -4.48 10.21
CA TYR A 98 -18.79 -3.54 10.53
C TYR A 98 -17.50 -4.28 10.89
N PHE A 99 -17.54 -5.23 11.82
CA PHE A 99 -16.34 -5.99 12.19
C PHE A 99 -15.67 -6.67 10.99
N VAL A 100 -16.47 -7.29 10.11
CA VAL A 100 -15.94 -7.90 8.89
C VAL A 100 -15.28 -6.85 7.99
N LEU A 101 -15.92 -5.70 7.78
CA LEU A 101 -15.38 -4.63 6.94
C LEU A 101 -14.10 -4.00 7.52
N TYR A 102 -14.04 -3.82 8.85
CA TYR A 102 -12.91 -3.24 9.58
C TYR A 102 -11.69 -4.14 9.65
N HIS A 103 -11.86 -5.46 9.52
CA HIS A 103 -10.76 -6.41 9.63
C HIS A 103 -9.60 -6.15 8.65
N GLU A 104 -9.89 -5.70 7.41
CA GLU A 104 -8.81 -5.31 6.48
C GLU A 104 -7.98 -4.13 7.01
N ALA A 105 -8.62 -3.16 7.67
CA ALA A 105 -7.92 -2.04 8.29
C ALA A 105 -7.07 -2.49 9.48
N THR A 106 -7.59 -3.38 10.32
CA THR A 106 -6.83 -3.98 11.44
C THR A 106 -5.55 -4.64 10.93
N ILE A 107 -5.64 -5.46 9.88
CA ILE A 107 -4.48 -6.17 9.34
C ILE A 107 -3.52 -5.21 8.63
N ALA A 108 -4.03 -4.27 7.82
CA ALA A 108 -3.20 -3.29 7.13
C ALA A 108 -2.41 -2.42 8.12
N ASN A 109 -3.04 -1.98 9.21
CA ASN A 109 -2.36 -1.20 10.26
C ASN A 109 -1.30 -2.03 10.99
N LEU A 110 -1.60 -3.29 11.31
CA LEU A 110 -0.65 -4.18 11.96
C LEU A 110 0.57 -4.46 11.06
N LEU A 111 0.34 -4.69 9.77
CA LEU A 111 1.40 -4.84 8.77
C LEU A 111 2.21 -3.54 8.60
N GLU A 112 1.55 -2.37 8.57
CA GLU A 112 2.24 -1.08 8.52
C GLU A 112 3.20 -0.91 9.69
N LEU A 113 2.80 -1.27 10.92
CA LEU A 113 3.67 -1.20 12.09
C LEU A 113 4.83 -2.20 12.03
N MET A 114 4.56 -3.44 11.63
CA MET A 114 5.57 -4.51 11.63
C MET A 114 6.61 -4.31 10.54
N LEU A 115 6.18 -3.94 9.33
CA LEU A 115 7.03 -3.81 8.15
C LEU A 115 7.95 -2.60 8.19
N PHE A 116 7.77 -1.68 9.14
CA PHE A 116 8.77 -0.66 9.45
C PHE A 116 10.16 -1.27 9.71
N TRP A 117 10.21 -2.50 10.24
CA TRP A 117 11.44 -3.22 10.55
C TRP A 117 11.83 -4.16 9.40
N LYS A 118 13.08 -4.10 8.98
CA LYS A 118 13.66 -4.95 7.94
C LYS A 118 13.44 -6.44 8.20
N GLU A 119 13.62 -6.90 9.43
CA GLU A 119 13.49 -8.31 9.81
C GLU A 119 12.09 -8.83 9.51
N SER A 120 11.07 -8.01 9.74
CA SER A 120 9.68 -8.35 9.45
C SER A 120 9.44 -8.43 7.94
N CYS A 121 10.02 -7.52 7.15
CA CYS A 121 9.93 -7.60 5.68
C CYS A 121 10.51 -8.90 5.16
N VAL A 122 11.70 -9.30 5.64
CA VAL A 122 12.33 -10.57 5.25
C VAL A 122 11.51 -11.78 5.71
N ALA A 123 10.94 -11.73 6.92
CA ALA A 123 10.13 -12.81 7.49
C ALA A 123 8.80 -13.06 6.77
N VAL A 124 8.27 -12.12 5.97
CA VAL A 124 7.08 -12.38 5.13
C VAL A 124 7.38 -13.39 4.01
N GLY A 125 8.63 -13.48 3.54
CA GLY A 125 9.03 -14.43 2.50
C GLY A 125 8.34 -14.21 1.16
N ASP A 126 7.89 -15.29 0.52
CA ASP A 126 7.33 -15.26 -0.84
C ASP A 126 5.99 -14.52 -0.93
N SER A 127 5.24 -14.42 0.18
CA SER A 127 3.97 -13.68 0.25
C SER A 127 4.13 -12.17 0.08
N LEU A 128 5.37 -11.66 0.06
CA LEU A 128 5.64 -10.26 -0.32
C LEU A 128 5.14 -9.94 -1.73
N LEU A 129 5.11 -10.92 -2.65
CA LEU A 129 4.59 -10.70 -3.99
C LEU A 129 3.10 -10.34 -3.96
N ASP A 130 2.33 -11.05 -3.14
CA ASP A 130 0.90 -10.78 -2.99
C ASP A 130 0.64 -9.46 -2.27
N LEU A 131 1.49 -9.11 -1.30
CA LEU A 131 1.42 -7.81 -0.61
C LEU A 131 1.75 -6.64 -1.55
N VAL A 132 2.72 -6.80 -2.46
CA VAL A 132 3.02 -5.82 -3.50
C VAL A 132 1.84 -5.67 -4.45
N ASP A 133 1.20 -6.77 -4.83
CA ASP A 133 0.00 -6.74 -5.68
C ASP A 133 -1.19 -6.08 -4.99
N TYR A 134 -1.34 -6.32 -3.70
CA TYR A 134 -2.31 -5.62 -2.85
C TYR A 134 -2.07 -4.12 -2.85
N CYS A 135 -0.83 -3.67 -2.61
CA CYS A 135 -0.46 -2.26 -2.68
C CYS A 135 -0.77 -1.66 -4.07
N SER A 136 -0.41 -2.35 -5.16
CA SER A 136 -0.71 -1.91 -6.52
C SER A 136 -2.21 -1.71 -6.77
N ARG A 137 -3.07 -2.63 -6.30
CA ARG A 137 -4.53 -2.46 -6.37
C ARG A 137 -5.02 -1.26 -5.56
N LYS A 138 -4.47 -1.03 -4.37
CA LYS A 138 -4.82 0.13 -3.54
C LYS A 138 -4.35 1.45 -4.16
N PHE A 139 -3.21 1.48 -4.84
CA PHE A 139 -2.77 2.64 -5.61
C PHE A 139 -3.79 2.94 -6.72
N ALA A 140 -4.26 1.92 -7.45
CA ALA A 140 -5.29 2.11 -8.48
C ALA A 140 -6.60 2.67 -7.90
N VAL A 141 -7.01 2.23 -6.70
CA VAL A 141 -8.15 2.81 -5.97
C VAL A 141 -7.94 4.29 -5.70
N LEU A 142 -6.77 4.68 -5.18
CA LEU A 142 -6.43 6.08 -4.90
C LEU A 142 -6.35 6.93 -6.18
N SER A 143 -5.77 6.39 -7.25
CA SER A 143 -5.69 7.06 -8.55
C SER A 143 -7.05 7.30 -9.18
N ALA A 144 -8.03 6.43 -8.90
CA ALA A 144 -9.42 6.56 -9.36
C ALA A 144 -10.34 7.26 -8.34
N TRP A 145 -9.82 7.68 -7.18
CA TRP A 145 -10.65 8.19 -6.08
C TRP A 145 -11.22 9.55 -6.40
N GLU A 146 -12.52 9.62 -6.67
CA GLU A 146 -13.24 10.88 -6.86
C GLU A 146 -13.68 11.46 -5.51
N GLU A 147 -13.42 12.75 -5.34
CA GLU A 147 -13.78 13.47 -4.13
C GLU A 147 -15.29 13.60 -4.00
N ASP A 148 -15.86 13.10 -2.90
CA ASP A 148 -17.19 13.51 -2.49
C ASP A 148 -17.08 14.90 -1.83
N THR A 149 -17.41 15.94 -2.59
CA THR A 149 -17.42 17.34 -2.13
C THR A 149 -18.76 17.74 -1.52
N THR A 150 -19.75 16.83 -1.48
CA THR A 150 -21.06 17.14 -0.93
C THR A 150 -21.04 17.18 0.59
N GLN A 151 -21.27 18.36 1.16
CA GLN A 151 -21.53 18.50 2.59
C GLN A 151 -22.97 18.06 2.87
N LYS A 152 -23.13 16.84 3.37
CA LYS A 152 -24.43 16.37 3.87
C LYS A 152 -24.76 17.09 5.17
N THR A 153 -25.94 17.67 5.27
CA THR A 153 -26.45 18.23 6.53
C THR A 153 -26.77 17.11 7.52
N ALA A 154 -26.77 17.42 8.83
CA ALA A 154 -27.11 16.46 9.88
C ALA A 154 -28.49 15.81 9.68
N LYS A 155 -29.42 16.52 9.05
CA LYS A 155 -30.75 16.01 8.71
C LYS A 155 -30.70 15.00 7.55
N GLU A 156 -29.94 15.31 6.49
CA GLU A 156 -29.72 14.38 5.37
C GLU A 156 -28.98 13.12 5.83
N MET A 157 -28.07 13.22 6.81
CA MET A 157 -27.37 12.08 7.40
C MET A 157 -28.29 11.13 8.21
N LEU A 158 -29.34 11.67 8.85
CA LEU A 158 -30.30 10.88 9.62
C LEU A 158 -31.37 10.20 8.76
N GLU A 159 -31.61 10.73 7.55
CA GLU A 159 -32.58 10.18 6.59
C GLU A 159 -31.94 9.13 5.64
N VAL A 160 -30.63 8.87 5.75
CA VAL A 160 -29.95 7.86 4.92
C VAL A 160 -30.29 6.46 5.38
N ASP A 161 -30.77 5.65 4.44
CA ASP A 161 -30.98 4.21 4.61
C ASP A 161 -29.72 3.48 5.12
N ASP A 162 -29.90 2.49 6.00
CA ASP A 162 -28.80 1.80 6.69
C ASP A 162 -27.87 1.07 5.72
N HIS A 163 -28.39 0.55 4.61
CA HIS A 163 -27.56 -0.03 3.56
C HIS A 163 -26.65 1.00 2.90
N LYS A 164 -27.23 2.14 2.52
CA LYS A 164 -26.46 3.22 1.90
C LYS A 164 -25.38 3.74 2.84
N ARG A 165 -25.67 3.86 4.14
CA ARG A 165 -24.67 4.20 5.17
C ARG A 165 -23.55 3.17 5.26
N LEU A 166 -23.88 1.88 5.27
CA LEU A 166 -22.87 0.81 5.32
C LEU A 166 -21.95 0.83 4.10
N VAL A 167 -22.52 1.06 2.90
CA VAL A 167 -21.75 1.16 1.65
C VAL A 167 -20.86 2.40 1.63
N GLU A 168 -21.36 3.56 2.08
CA GLU A 168 -20.58 4.79 2.19
C GLU A 168 -19.41 4.63 3.18
N ASN A 169 -19.68 4.09 4.38
CA ASN A 169 -18.66 3.78 5.38
C ASN A 169 -17.60 2.81 4.83
N SER A 170 -18.01 1.78 4.08
CA SER A 170 -17.09 0.84 3.45
C SER A 170 -16.17 1.52 2.42
N LYS A 171 -16.66 2.53 1.70
CA LYS A 171 -15.84 3.29 0.73
C LYS A 171 -14.82 4.17 1.45
N GLU A 172 -15.24 4.93 2.46
CA GLU A 172 -14.35 5.75 3.27
C GLU A 172 -13.28 4.91 3.96
N LEU A 173 -13.67 3.76 4.51
CA LEU A 173 -12.75 2.81 5.11
C LEU A 173 -11.73 2.28 4.08
N ASN A 174 -12.17 1.94 2.87
CA ASN A 174 -11.27 1.50 1.81
C ASN A 174 -10.26 2.57 1.39
N PHE A 175 -10.65 3.86 1.43
CA PHE A 175 -9.73 4.97 1.21
C PHE A 175 -8.68 5.06 2.31
N THR A 176 -9.09 4.99 3.59
CA THR A 176 -8.15 4.99 4.72
C THR A 176 -7.16 3.84 4.64
N ILE A 177 -7.63 2.64 4.31
CA ILE A 177 -6.77 1.48 4.10
C ILE A 177 -5.81 1.70 2.93
N ALA A 178 -6.31 2.24 1.81
CA ALA A 178 -5.45 2.51 0.67
C ALA A 178 -4.36 3.54 1.01
N MET A 179 -4.66 4.54 1.84
CA MET A 179 -3.66 5.49 2.33
C MET A 179 -2.57 4.84 3.19
N SER A 180 -2.92 3.91 4.08
CA SER A 180 -1.90 3.21 4.89
C SER A 180 -0.99 2.31 4.05
N THR A 181 -1.47 1.81 2.90
CA THR A 181 -0.61 1.03 1.99
C THR A 181 0.54 1.83 1.38
N LEU A 182 0.48 3.17 1.40
CA LEU A 182 1.59 4.01 0.93
C LEU A 182 2.80 3.88 1.86
N SER A 183 2.58 3.79 3.17
CA SER A 183 3.64 3.50 4.15
C SER A 183 4.19 2.08 3.96
N ILE A 184 3.31 1.07 3.82
CA ILE A 184 3.71 -0.32 3.57
C ILE A 184 4.61 -0.38 2.33
N PHE A 185 4.16 0.22 1.23
CA PHE A 185 4.94 0.27 -0.01
C PHE A 185 6.30 0.92 0.21
N ARG A 186 6.37 2.07 0.88
CA ARG A 186 7.64 2.74 1.18
C ARG A 186 8.57 1.82 1.97
N TYR A 187 8.11 1.15 3.03
CA TYR A 187 8.96 0.26 3.82
C TYR A 187 9.52 -0.91 3.00
N LEU A 188 8.73 -1.45 2.07
CA LEU A 188 9.24 -2.45 1.10
C LEU A 188 10.34 -1.86 0.21
N THR A 189 10.23 -0.60 -0.20
CA THR A 189 11.28 0.07 -1.00
C THR A 189 12.54 0.39 -0.21
N ASP A 190 12.45 0.67 1.09
CA ASP A 190 13.61 0.96 1.95
C ASP A 190 14.56 -0.24 2.04
N HIS A 191 14.01 -1.45 1.93
CA HIS A 191 14.74 -2.71 2.06
C HIS A 191 14.78 -3.51 0.76
N ILE A 192 14.45 -2.89 -0.38
CA ILE A 192 14.22 -3.61 -1.66
C ILE A 192 15.39 -4.47 -2.13
N THR A 193 16.63 -4.10 -1.75
CA THR A 193 17.86 -4.85 -2.08
C THR A 193 18.08 -6.07 -1.17
N ASP A 194 17.43 -6.11 -0.02
CA ASP A 194 17.42 -7.25 0.92
C ASP A 194 16.27 -8.23 0.66
N LEU A 195 15.28 -7.84 -0.13
CA LEU A 195 14.12 -8.67 -0.47
C LEU A 195 14.43 -9.59 -1.65
N PRO A 196 13.65 -10.68 -1.85
CA PRO A 196 13.78 -11.53 -3.01
C PRO A 196 13.70 -10.73 -4.32
N LEU A 197 14.59 -11.05 -5.27
CA LEU A 197 14.70 -10.35 -6.56
C LEU A 197 13.37 -10.32 -7.34
N SER A 198 12.50 -11.30 -7.13
CA SER A 198 11.14 -11.36 -7.67
C SER A 198 10.30 -10.15 -7.23
N VAL A 199 10.39 -9.73 -5.96
CA VAL A 199 9.68 -8.57 -5.40
C VAL A 199 10.07 -7.29 -6.13
N MET A 200 11.37 -7.06 -6.33
CA MET A 200 11.87 -5.92 -7.11
C MET A 200 11.34 -5.94 -8.56
N THR A 201 11.31 -7.11 -9.21
CA THR A 201 10.70 -7.23 -10.57
C THR A 201 9.22 -6.88 -10.56
N ARG A 202 8.51 -7.35 -9.53
CA ARG A 202 7.06 -7.17 -9.39
C ARG A 202 6.72 -5.69 -9.24
N ILE A 203 7.44 -4.98 -8.38
CA ILE A 203 7.32 -3.53 -8.16
C ILE A 203 7.65 -2.74 -9.44
N LEU A 204 8.82 -2.98 -10.03
CA LEU A 204 9.37 -2.14 -11.10
C LEU A 204 8.75 -2.41 -12.47
N ASN A 205 8.68 -3.68 -12.87
CA ASN A 205 8.40 -4.04 -14.26
C ASN A 205 7.00 -4.64 -14.43
N THR A 206 6.50 -5.39 -13.45
CA THR A 206 5.18 -6.03 -13.60
C THR A 206 4.02 -5.09 -13.28
N ASN A 207 4.10 -4.39 -12.14
CA ASN A 207 3.04 -3.50 -11.68
C ASN A 207 3.29 -2.01 -12.03
N ASP A 208 4.46 -1.66 -12.58
CA ASP A 208 4.87 -0.28 -12.90
C ASP A 208 4.53 0.69 -11.74
N MET A 209 4.96 0.33 -10.52
CA MET A 209 4.60 1.09 -9.32
C MET A 209 5.32 2.44 -9.24
N VAL A 210 6.43 2.62 -9.96
CA VAL A 210 7.05 3.93 -10.16
C VAL A 210 6.07 4.86 -10.86
N GLY A 211 5.53 4.46 -12.01
CA GLY A 211 4.53 5.25 -12.73
C GLY A 211 3.28 5.51 -11.87
N SER A 212 2.79 4.48 -11.18
CA SER A 212 1.64 4.61 -10.28
C SER A 212 1.88 5.62 -9.15
N ALA A 213 3.06 5.62 -8.54
CA ALA A 213 3.44 6.59 -7.53
C ALA A 213 3.52 8.02 -8.09
N VAL A 214 4.04 8.20 -9.31
CA VAL A 214 4.02 9.51 -10.00
C VAL A 214 2.60 10.03 -10.16
N TYR A 215 1.68 9.20 -10.66
CA TYR A 215 0.27 9.60 -10.81
C TYR A 215 -0.39 9.98 -9.48
N LEU A 216 0.00 9.34 -8.37
CA LEU A 216 -0.49 9.71 -7.05
C LEU A 216 0.06 11.05 -6.56
N VAL A 217 1.34 11.35 -6.83
CA VAL A 217 1.91 12.69 -6.59
C VAL A 217 1.14 13.74 -7.39
N GLU A 218 0.81 13.46 -8.66
CA GLU A 218 0.06 14.39 -9.50
C GLU A 218 -1.36 14.66 -8.98
N ARG A 219 -2.05 13.60 -8.54
CA ARG A 219 -3.44 13.68 -8.07
C ARG A 219 -3.56 14.16 -6.63
N ALA A 220 -2.55 13.90 -5.79
CA ALA A 220 -2.51 14.20 -4.37
C ALA A 220 -3.82 13.84 -3.61
N PRO A 221 -4.29 12.58 -3.64
CA PRO A 221 -5.58 12.19 -3.05
C PRO A 221 -5.68 12.44 -1.53
N TRP A 222 -4.57 12.67 -0.84
CA TRP A 222 -4.51 13.04 0.59
C TRP A 222 -4.78 14.52 0.83
N LEU A 223 -4.89 15.36 -0.19
CA LEU A 223 -5.20 16.79 -0.06
C LEU A 223 -6.53 17.07 -0.74
N GLN A 224 -7.46 17.69 -0.01
CA GLN A 224 -8.79 17.99 -0.54
C GLN A 224 -9.18 19.44 -0.30
N LYS A 225 -9.73 20.07 -1.33
CA LYS A 225 -10.32 21.41 -1.26
C LYS A 225 -11.83 21.31 -1.01
N ARG A 226 -12.33 21.95 0.04
CA ARG A 226 -13.77 22.04 0.33
C ARG A 226 -14.44 23.16 -0.48
N ALA A 227 -15.76 23.06 -0.63
CA ALA A 227 -16.57 24.06 -1.33
C ALA A 227 -16.47 25.49 -0.75
N ASN A 228 -16.21 25.61 0.55
CA ASN A 228 -15.98 26.88 1.25
C ASN A 228 -14.56 27.46 1.03
N GLY A 229 -13.72 26.81 0.23
CA GLY A 229 -12.35 27.24 -0.08
C GLY A 229 -11.28 26.80 0.92
N THR A 230 -11.64 26.13 2.03
CA THR A 230 -10.66 25.59 2.99
C THR A 230 -10.09 24.26 2.53
N PHE A 231 -8.88 23.93 2.94
CA PHE A 231 -8.25 22.65 2.63
C PHE A 231 -8.27 21.71 3.82
N ARG A 232 -8.34 20.40 3.54
CA ARG A 232 -8.09 19.34 4.51
C ARG A 232 -7.04 18.38 3.95
N ARG A 233 -6.21 17.83 4.83
CA ARG A 233 -5.17 16.85 4.51
C ARG A 233 -5.39 15.59 5.31
N PHE A 234 -5.17 14.44 4.69
CA PHE A 234 -5.27 13.14 5.34
C PHE A 234 -3.95 12.82 6.05
N GLU A 235 -4.01 12.72 7.38
CA GLU A 235 -2.85 12.43 8.24
C GLU A 235 -3.27 11.62 9.47
N ASP A 236 -2.41 10.71 9.92
CA ASP A 236 -2.63 9.88 11.11
C ASP A 236 -3.99 9.15 11.10
N GLY A 237 -4.37 8.60 9.94
CA GLY A 237 -5.59 7.82 9.77
C GLY A 237 -6.88 8.63 9.62
N GLY A 238 -6.82 9.96 9.53
CA GLY A 238 -8.00 10.80 9.39
C GLY A 238 -7.78 12.11 8.64
N TRP A 239 -8.89 12.73 8.24
CA TRP A 239 -8.87 14.05 7.61
C TRP A 239 -8.73 15.16 8.66
N LYS A 240 -7.77 16.06 8.46
CA LYS A 240 -7.50 17.22 9.32
C LYS A 240 -7.55 18.51 8.52
N ASP A 241 -8.09 19.57 9.10
CA ASP A 241 -8.14 20.88 8.44
C ASP A 241 -6.75 21.51 8.39
N VAL A 242 -6.41 22.12 7.26
CA VAL A 242 -5.10 22.76 7.02
C VAL A 242 -5.27 24.27 7.08
N ALA A 243 -4.54 24.92 7.97
CA ALA A 243 -4.48 26.38 8.02
C ALA A 243 -3.73 26.92 6.80
N ALA A 244 -4.07 28.13 6.36
CA ALA A 244 -3.43 28.75 5.19
C ALA A 244 -1.89 28.83 5.31
N ALA A 245 -1.37 29.00 6.53
CA ALA A 245 0.07 29.05 6.81
C ALA A 245 0.78 27.69 6.72
N ASP A 246 0.04 26.57 6.80
CA ASP A 246 0.57 25.20 6.78
C ASP A 246 0.33 24.49 5.43
N MET A 247 -0.14 25.22 4.42
CA MET A 247 -0.41 24.67 3.09
C MET A 247 0.84 24.13 2.42
N ASP A 248 1.96 24.83 2.57
CA ASP A 248 3.26 24.45 1.97
C ASP A 248 4.02 23.41 2.81
N ARG A 249 3.52 23.09 4.01
CA ARG A 249 4.08 22.03 4.84
C ARG A 249 3.78 20.67 4.21
N LEU A 250 4.83 19.88 4.02
CA LEU A 250 4.74 18.55 3.43
C LEU A 250 3.94 17.61 4.33
N GLY A 251 2.95 16.92 3.75
CA GLY A 251 2.17 15.92 4.45
C GLY A 251 2.95 14.63 4.69
N LYS A 252 2.64 13.91 5.79
CA LYS A 252 3.28 12.61 6.09
C LYS A 252 3.09 11.60 4.95
N VAL A 253 1.86 11.50 4.43
CA VAL A 253 1.50 10.58 3.35
C VAL A 253 2.27 10.89 2.07
N GLU A 254 2.34 12.18 1.73
CA GLU A 254 3.10 12.66 0.58
C GLU A 254 4.59 12.33 0.71
N ALA A 255 5.16 12.53 1.89
CA ALA A 255 6.55 12.20 2.16
C ALA A 255 6.84 10.71 1.89
N GLN A 256 5.94 9.78 2.29
CA GLN A 256 6.14 8.34 2.04
C GLN A 256 6.31 8.04 0.54
N LEU A 257 5.56 8.71 -0.33
CA LEU A 257 5.69 8.54 -1.78
C LEU A 257 7.01 9.11 -2.31
N TRP A 258 7.46 10.26 -1.81
CA TRP A 258 8.75 10.82 -2.18
C TRP A 258 9.93 9.94 -1.76
N PHE A 259 9.89 9.37 -0.55
CA PHE A 259 10.87 8.39 -0.10
C PHE A 259 10.86 7.15 -1.00
N ALA A 260 9.68 6.60 -1.32
CA ALA A 260 9.57 5.43 -2.18
C ALA A 260 10.09 5.68 -3.60
N LEU A 261 9.74 6.82 -4.20
CA LEU A 261 10.24 7.25 -5.50
C LEU A 261 11.75 7.43 -5.51
N TYR A 262 12.30 8.05 -4.46
CA TYR A 262 13.74 8.19 -4.29
C TYR A 262 14.43 6.82 -4.27
N ASN A 263 13.95 5.89 -3.43
CA ASN A 263 14.52 4.54 -3.34
C ASN A 263 14.52 3.84 -4.69
N LEU A 264 13.40 3.86 -5.42
CA LEU A 264 13.27 3.13 -6.69
C LEU A 264 14.05 3.77 -7.86
N LEU A 265 14.16 5.09 -7.90
CA LEU A 265 14.80 5.81 -9.02
C LEU A 265 16.28 6.08 -8.80
N ILE A 266 16.77 6.07 -7.56
CA ILE A 266 18.17 6.40 -7.25
C ILE A 266 18.98 5.17 -6.89
N ASP A 267 18.37 4.15 -6.30
CA ASP A 267 19.07 2.89 -6.00
C ASP A 267 19.67 2.27 -7.28
N THR A 268 20.86 1.70 -7.13
CA THR A 268 21.64 1.20 -8.28
C THR A 268 21.06 -0.11 -8.81
N GLU A 269 20.61 -1.00 -7.92
CA GLU A 269 20.04 -2.28 -8.30
C GLU A 269 18.66 -2.09 -8.96
N CYS A 270 17.85 -1.17 -8.43
CA CYS A 270 16.57 -0.80 -9.04
C CYS A 270 16.77 -0.25 -10.45
N ARG A 271 17.68 0.71 -10.64
CA ARG A 271 17.97 1.29 -11.97
C ARG A 271 18.50 0.26 -12.97
N ARG A 272 19.35 -0.67 -12.52
CA ARG A 272 19.88 -1.76 -13.37
C ARG A 272 18.76 -2.65 -13.90
N LYS A 273 17.71 -2.85 -13.10
CA LYS A 273 16.61 -3.77 -13.39
C LYS A 273 15.40 -3.11 -14.06
N TYR A 274 15.22 -1.82 -13.84
CA TYR A 274 14.05 -1.11 -14.31
C TYR A 274 14.05 -1.04 -15.84
N GLU A 275 13.02 -1.62 -16.44
CA GLU A 275 12.83 -1.62 -17.88
C GLU A 275 12.33 -0.24 -18.33
N TYR A 276 13.28 0.61 -18.72
CA TYR A 276 13.01 1.94 -19.26
C TYR A 276 12.46 1.86 -20.69
N ASP A 277 11.35 2.56 -20.92
CA ASP A 277 10.85 2.93 -22.25
C ASP A 277 10.53 4.43 -22.29
N GLU A 278 10.24 4.95 -23.49
CA GLU A 278 9.95 6.38 -23.68
C GLU A 278 8.73 6.84 -22.87
N ARG A 279 7.68 6.01 -22.81
CA ARG A 279 6.46 6.31 -22.06
C ARG A 279 6.73 6.45 -20.56
N LYS A 280 7.50 5.53 -19.97
CA LYS A 280 7.88 5.53 -18.56
C LYS A 280 8.79 6.72 -18.24
N ARG A 281 9.75 7.03 -19.12
CA ARG A 281 10.57 8.24 -19.02
C ARG A 281 9.69 9.48 -18.93
N ASP A 282 8.75 9.63 -19.87
CA ASP A 282 7.89 10.80 -19.95
C ASP A 282 6.95 10.92 -18.74
N VAL A 283 6.49 9.80 -18.17
CA VAL A 283 5.76 9.79 -16.90
C VAL A 283 6.66 10.28 -15.76
N ILE A 284 7.85 9.70 -15.58
CA ILE A 284 8.78 10.07 -14.51
C ILE A 284 9.16 11.55 -14.58
N LEU A 285 9.38 12.09 -15.78
CA LEU A 285 9.73 13.50 -15.97
C LEU A 285 8.65 14.49 -15.54
N ARG A 286 7.40 14.07 -15.37
CA ARG A 286 6.33 14.93 -14.82
C ARG A 286 6.58 15.33 -13.37
N LEU A 287 7.33 14.52 -12.62
CA LEU A 287 7.72 14.85 -11.24
C LEU A 287 8.43 16.22 -11.15
N ARG A 288 9.12 16.67 -12.22
CA ARG A 288 9.81 17.97 -12.25
C ARG A 288 8.89 19.14 -11.89
N ALA A 289 7.61 19.08 -12.26
CA ALA A 289 6.64 20.12 -11.94
C ALA A 289 6.30 20.23 -10.45
N TYR A 290 6.60 19.18 -9.67
CA TYR A 290 6.28 19.05 -8.25
C TYR A 290 7.50 19.30 -7.35
N PHE A 291 8.69 19.54 -7.93
CA PHE A 291 9.87 19.95 -7.18
C PHE A 291 9.80 21.45 -6.84
N THR A 292 9.19 21.76 -5.71
CA THR A 292 9.15 23.11 -5.15
C THR A 292 10.35 23.38 -4.23
N PRO A 293 10.73 24.66 -4.01
CA PRO A 293 11.75 25.01 -3.02
C PRO A 293 11.41 24.46 -1.62
N ASP A 294 10.13 24.53 -1.21
CA ASP A 294 9.66 24.03 0.09
C ASP A 294 9.76 22.51 0.22
N LEU A 295 9.54 21.76 -0.86
CA LEU A 295 9.74 20.31 -0.89
C LEU A 295 11.23 19.98 -0.67
N VAL A 296 12.11 20.68 -1.38
CA VAL A 296 13.56 20.47 -1.29
C VAL A 296 14.11 20.91 0.08
N ASP A 297 13.59 21.99 0.66
CA ASP A 297 13.96 22.44 2.00
C ASP A 297 13.56 21.39 3.07
N GLN A 298 12.34 20.84 2.96
CA GLN A 298 11.83 19.83 3.89
C GLN A 298 12.43 18.43 3.68
N LEU A 299 12.80 18.06 2.45
CA LEU A 299 13.43 16.79 2.10
C LEU A 299 14.71 17.00 1.26
N PRO A 300 15.83 17.46 1.87
CA PRO A 300 17.04 17.84 1.12
C PRO A 300 17.68 16.73 0.30
N PHE A 301 17.47 15.46 0.67
CA PHE A 301 18.00 14.32 -0.09
C PHE A 301 17.39 14.23 -1.51
N LEU A 302 16.21 14.82 -1.74
CA LEU A 302 15.55 14.82 -3.04
C LEU A 302 16.28 15.64 -4.11
N VAL A 303 17.25 16.49 -3.73
CA VAL A 303 18.13 17.18 -4.71
C VAL A 303 18.79 16.17 -5.66
N THR A 304 19.16 14.99 -5.15
CA THR A 304 19.75 13.93 -5.98
C THR A 304 18.75 13.40 -7.00
N LEU A 305 17.49 13.21 -6.60
CA LEU A 305 16.42 12.80 -7.50
C LEU A 305 16.11 13.91 -8.52
N GLN A 306 16.06 15.17 -8.09
CA GLN A 306 15.88 16.31 -8.99
C GLN A 306 16.95 16.32 -10.10
N ARG A 307 18.24 16.18 -9.72
CA ARG A 307 19.34 16.11 -10.69
C ARG A 307 19.18 14.91 -11.63
N HIS A 308 18.78 13.76 -11.11
CA HIS A 308 18.53 12.57 -11.93
C HIS A 308 17.43 12.82 -12.98
N LEU A 309 16.36 13.54 -12.63
CA LEU A 309 15.30 13.91 -13.59
C LEU A 309 15.83 14.86 -14.69
N GLU A 310 16.73 15.79 -14.36
CA GLU A 310 17.38 16.64 -15.35
C GLU A 310 18.24 15.83 -16.32
N GLU A 311 19.04 14.89 -15.81
CA GLU A 311 19.83 13.95 -16.62
C GLU A 311 18.94 13.10 -17.54
N LEU A 312 17.84 12.56 -17.01
CA LEU A 312 16.87 11.78 -17.77
C LEU A 312 16.20 12.58 -18.89
N SER A 313 16.02 13.88 -18.71
CA SER A 313 15.38 14.75 -19.72
C SER A 313 16.25 14.95 -20.98
N ILE A 314 17.57 14.79 -20.84
CA ILE A 314 18.55 14.94 -21.92
C ILE A 314 18.95 13.56 -22.48
N MET A 315 18.67 12.49 -21.75
CA MET A 315 18.99 11.12 -22.14
C MET A 315 18.23 10.73 -23.42
N GLN A 316 18.98 10.50 -24.50
CA GLN A 316 18.47 9.81 -25.68
C GLN A 316 18.42 8.33 -25.37
N LEU A 317 17.20 7.77 -25.30
CA LEU A 317 17.03 6.32 -25.24
C LEU A 317 17.52 5.74 -26.57
N PRO A 318 18.27 4.61 -26.57
CA PRO A 318 18.62 3.94 -27.82
C PRO A 318 17.36 3.64 -28.61
N GLU A 319 17.28 4.10 -29.85
CA GLU A 319 16.26 3.62 -30.79
C GLU A 319 16.48 2.12 -30.95
N TYR A 320 15.68 1.30 -30.29
CA TYR A 320 15.65 -0.12 -30.61
C TYR A 320 15.14 -0.22 -32.06
N PRO A 321 15.93 -0.74 -33.01
CA PRO A 321 15.39 -1.01 -34.32
C PRO A 321 14.30 -2.06 -34.14
N ILE A 322 13.10 -1.76 -34.62
CA ILE A 322 12.06 -2.76 -34.87
C ILE A 322 12.60 -3.64 -36.02
N ALA A 323 13.49 -4.56 -35.69
CA ALA A 323 14.06 -5.51 -36.63
C ALA A 323 14.21 -6.87 -35.96
N GLY A 324 13.24 -7.75 -36.21
CA GLY A 324 13.45 -9.19 -36.19
C GLY A 324 13.36 -9.89 -34.84
N ARG A 325 12.15 -10.00 -34.27
CA ARG A 325 11.81 -11.22 -33.52
C ARG A 325 11.80 -12.40 -34.49
N SER A 326 12.96 -13.01 -34.69
CA SER A 326 13.07 -14.42 -35.10
C SER A 326 14.40 -14.95 -34.58
N GLY A 327 14.40 -15.39 -33.32
CA GLY A 327 15.47 -16.22 -32.78
C GLY A 327 15.43 -17.58 -33.47
N LEU A 328 16.03 -17.67 -34.66
CA LEU A 328 16.40 -18.95 -35.26
C LEU A 328 17.76 -19.34 -34.68
N MET A 329 17.75 -20.29 -33.74
CA MET A 329 18.95 -21.06 -33.41
C MET A 329 19.34 -21.86 -34.65
N VAL A 330 20.47 -21.52 -35.27
CA VAL A 330 21.07 -22.33 -36.32
C VAL A 330 21.94 -23.39 -35.64
N GLU A 331 21.41 -24.60 -35.51
CA GLU A 331 22.19 -25.78 -35.14
C GLU A 331 23.04 -26.19 -36.35
N MET A 332 24.36 -26.08 -36.24
CA MET A 332 25.28 -26.59 -37.25
C MET A 332 25.38 -28.12 -37.16
N VAL A 333 24.60 -28.82 -37.98
CA VAL A 333 24.79 -30.25 -38.23
C VAL A 333 26.07 -30.43 -39.07
N ARG A 334 27.08 -31.09 -38.50
CA ARG A 334 28.28 -31.53 -39.24
C ARG A 334 27.86 -32.62 -40.24
N GLY A 335 27.75 -32.24 -41.51
CA GLY A 335 27.60 -33.18 -42.62
C GLY A 335 28.89 -33.98 -42.81
N SER A 336 28.81 -35.29 -42.57
CA SER A 336 29.80 -36.29 -42.97
C SER A 336 29.82 -36.40 -44.50
N THR A 337 30.93 -36.00 -45.13
CA THR A 337 31.19 -36.34 -46.53
C THR A 337 31.94 -37.67 -46.59
N ALA A 338 31.21 -38.72 -46.94
CA ALA A 338 31.79 -39.91 -47.54
C ALA A 338 32.11 -39.60 -49.02
N ARG A 339 33.38 -39.75 -49.39
CA ARG A 339 33.84 -40.41 -50.62
C ARG A 339 35.33 -40.64 -50.56
#